data_AF-A0A821VKY4-F1
#
_entry.id   AF-A0A821VKY4-F1
#
_cell.length_a   1.000
_cell.length_b   1.000
_cell.length_c   1.000
_cell.angle_alpha   90.00
_cell.angle_beta   90.00
_cell.angle_gamma   90.00
#
_symmetry.space_group_name_H-M   'P 1'
#
loop_
_entity.id
_entity.type
_entity.pdbx_description
1 polymer ?
#
loop_
_entity_poly.entity_id
_entity_poly.type
_entity_poly.pdbx_seq_one_letter_code
_entity_poly.pdbx_strand_id
1 'polypeptide(L)' 'ILKLPTPSTPKQVHSFVQAANYYRDHIENFSKIAAPLYPYTKKNAVWKGWTSQMENAYNDLKRRLTTSPVFLNFPDDTSP' A
#
# COMPACT_ATOMS: atom_id res chain seq x y z
N ILE A 1 -11.68 7.42 -8.51
CA ILE A 1 -10.89 6.18 -8.26
C ILE A 1 -9.39 6.35 -8.58
N LEU A 2 -8.54 6.49 -7.56
CA LEU A 2 -7.09 6.70 -7.69
C LEU A 2 -6.42 5.61 -8.55
N LYS A 3 -6.04 5.97 -9.79
CA LYS A 3 -5.11 5.21 -10.66
C LYS A 3 -3.71 5.28 -10.06
N LEU A 4 -3.49 4.61 -8.93
CA LEU A 4 -2.14 4.31 -8.48
C LEU A 4 -1.63 3.15 -9.34
N PRO A 5 -0.64 3.38 -10.23
CA PRO A 5 -0.06 2.30 -11.01
C PRO A 5 0.46 1.22 -10.07
N THR A 6 0.27 -0.04 -10.42
CA THR A 6 0.79 -1.17 -9.65
C THR A 6 2.30 -0.98 -9.50
N PRO A 7 2.85 -0.93 -8.28
CA PRO A 7 4.22 -0.51 -8.07
C PRO A 7 5.21 -1.59 -8.55
N SER A 8 5.59 -1.54 -9.82
CA SER A 8 6.54 -2.50 -10.43
C SER A 8 8.00 -2.29 -10.05
N THR A 9 8.29 -1.32 -9.18
CA THR A 9 9.67 -0.99 -8.77
C THR A 9 9.79 -0.90 -7.25
N PRO A 10 10.95 -1.27 -6.69
CA PRO A 10 11.19 -1.20 -5.24
C PRO A 10 11.05 0.22 -4.70
N LYS A 11 11.38 1.25 -5.49
CA LYS A 11 11.16 2.66 -5.11
C LYS A 11 9.67 2.98 -4.93
N GLN A 12 8.81 2.51 -5.81
CA GLN A 12 7.37 2.74 -5.70
C GLN A 12 6.78 1.97 -4.52
N VAL A 13 7.21 0.72 -4.30
CA VAL A 13 6.81 -0.06 -3.11
C VAL A 13 7.27 0.64 -1.83
N HIS A 14 8.50 1.12 -1.78
CA HIS A 14 9.01 1.87 -0.63
C HIS A 14 8.20 3.14 -0.37
N SER A 15 7.94 3.96 -1.40
CA SER A 15 7.11 5.16 -1.27
C SER A 15 5.70 4.82 -0.76
N PHE A 16 5.08 3.77 -1.30
CA PHE A 16 3.76 3.31 -0.89
C PHE A 16 3.74 2.82 0.56
N VAL A 17 4.67 1.95 0.95
CA VAL A 17 4.76 1.45 2.33
C VAL A 17 5.04 2.61 3.29
N GLN A 18 5.86 3.59 2.90
CA GLN A 18 6.14 4.77 3.71
C GLN A 18 4.89 5.66 3.87
N ALA A 19 4.13 5.88 2.80
CA ALA A 19 2.85 6.59 2.87
C ALA A 19 1.82 5.81 3.71
N ALA A 20 1.73 4.50 3.55
CA ALA A 20 0.81 3.67 4.32
C ALA A 20 1.22 3.59 5.81
N ASN A 21 2.52 3.67 6.11
CA ASN A 21 3.04 3.74 7.48
C ASN A 21 2.61 5.02 8.21
N TYR A 22 2.35 6.13 7.49
CA TYR A 22 1.77 7.33 8.07
C TYR A 22 0.35 7.08 8.61
N TYR A 23 -0.41 6.20 7.96
CA TYR A 23 -1.79 5.85 8.35
C TYR A 23 -1.88 4.54 9.14
N ARG A 24 -0.74 3.98 9.58
CA ARG A 24 -0.67 2.65 10.19
C ARG A 24 -1.55 2.53 11.44
N ASP A 25 -1.71 3.61 12.20
CA ASP A 25 -2.49 3.62 13.45
C ASP A 25 -3.99 3.41 13.18
N HIS A 26 -4.44 3.63 11.95
CA HIS A 26 -5.80 3.35 11.51
C HIS A 26 -5.94 2.06 10.68
N ILE A 27 -4.83 1.35 10.43
CA ILE A 27 -4.81 0.12 9.66
C ILE A 27 -4.53 -1.05 10.60
N GLU A 28 -5.59 -1.75 11.00
CA GLU A 28 -5.42 -2.94 11.82
C GLU A 28 -4.63 -4.01 11.06
N ASN A 29 -3.67 -4.64 11.74
CA ASN A 29 -2.76 -5.65 11.19
C ASN A 29 -1.85 -5.14 10.05
N PHE A 30 -1.57 -3.83 9.97
CA PHE A 30 -0.67 -3.24 8.95
C PHE A 30 0.63 -4.05 8.76
N SER A 31 1.34 -4.37 9.84
CA SER A 31 2.60 -5.10 9.76
C SER A 31 2.49 -6.49 9.13
N LYS A 32 1.35 -7.19 9.30
CA LYS A 32 1.12 -8.50 8.68
C LYS A 32 0.86 -8.37 7.19
N ILE A 33 0.14 -7.32 6.77
CA ILE A 33 -0.20 -7.09 5.38
C ILE A 33 1.01 -6.53 4.62
N ALA A 34 1.77 -5.64 5.25
CA ALA A 34 3.02 -5.10 4.71
C ALA A 34 4.19 -6.08 4.81
N ALA A 35 4.05 -7.22 5.52
CA ALA A 35 5.07 -8.26 5.66
C ALA A 35 5.72 -8.68 4.33
N PRO A 36 4.99 -9.00 3.25
CA PRO A 36 5.57 -9.30 1.95
C PRO A 36 6.22 -8.09 1.25
N LEU A 37 5.92 -6.86 1.65
CA LEU A 37 6.45 -5.63 1.05
C LEU A 37 7.72 -5.13 1.78
N TYR A 38 7.84 -5.37 3.09
CA TYR A 38 8.99 -4.96 3.90
C TYR A 38 10.35 -5.43 3.37
N PRO A 39 10.53 -6.67 2.88
CA PRO A 39 11.79 -7.10 2.29
C PRO A 39 12.28 -6.14 1.20
N TYR A 40 11.37 -5.58 0.41
CA TYR A 40 11.65 -4.69 -0.73
C TYR A 40 11.86 -3.23 -0.35
N THR A 41 11.51 -2.85 0.88
CA THR A 41 11.81 -1.51 1.43
C THR A 41 13.25 -1.37 1.93
N LYS A 42 13.99 -2.49 2.08
CA LYS A 42 15.37 -2.47 2.56
C LYS A 42 16.34 -2.06 1.46
N LYS A 43 17.39 -1.29 1.82
CA LYS A 43 18.40 -0.77 0.90
C LYS A 43 19.17 -1.86 0.11
N ASN A 44 19.24 -3.09 0.64
CA ASN A 44 19.89 -4.25 0.01
C ASN A 44 18.88 -5.31 -0.47
N ALA A 45 17.62 -4.93 -0.69
CA ALA A 45 16.61 -5.87 -1.15
C ALA A 45 16.86 -6.29 -2.60
N VAL A 46 16.99 -7.60 -2.83
CA VAL A 46 16.99 -8.15 -4.19
C VAL A 46 15.55 -8.16 -4.69
N TRP A 47 15.25 -7.29 -5.66
CA TRP A 47 13.94 -7.27 -6.32
C TRP A 47 13.78 -8.55 -7.14
N LYS A 48 13.02 -9.52 -6.63
CA LYS A 48 12.74 -10.80 -7.28
C LYS A 48 11.61 -10.75 -8.32
N GLY A 49 11.04 -9.57 -8.58
CA GLY A 49 9.84 -9.39 -9.40
C GLY A 49 8.57 -9.19 -8.58
N TRP A 50 7.50 -8.77 -9.26
CA TRP A 50 6.17 -8.60 -8.66
C TRP A 50 5.51 -9.95 -8.50
N THR A 51 5.15 -10.31 -7.26
CA THR A 51 4.49 -11.59 -6.96
C THR A 51 3.04 -11.37 -6.58
N SER A 52 2.19 -12.38 -6.74
CA SER A 52 0.78 -12.32 -6.35
C SER A 52 0.58 -12.02 -4.85
N GLN A 53 1.56 -12.36 -4.00
CA GLN A 53 1.54 -11.99 -2.58
C GLN A 53 1.73 -10.48 -2.36
N MET A 54 2.62 -9.85 -3.15
CA MET A 54 2.81 -8.40 -3.11
C MET A 54 1.58 -7.67 -3.66
N GLU A 55 0.96 -8.20 -4.70
CA GLU A 55 -0.27 -7.65 -5.25
C GLU A 55 -1.44 -7.73 -4.28
N ASN A 56 -1.62 -8.87 -3.61
CA ASN A 56 -2.64 -9.01 -2.58
C ASN A 56 -2.38 -8.05 -1.41
N ALA A 57 -1.15 -7.96 -0.92
CA ALA A 57 -0.79 -7.01 0.13
C ALA A 57 -1.03 -5.55 -0.27
N TYR A 58 -0.69 -5.19 -1.50
CA TYR A 58 -0.94 -3.86 -2.03
C TYR A 58 -2.44 -3.53 -2.11
N ASN A 59 -3.25 -4.44 -2.65
CA ASN A 59 -4.69 -4.26 -2.74
C ASN A 59 -5.36 -4.23 -1.36
N ASP A 60 -4.91 -5.07 -0.43
CA ASP A 60 -5.45 -5.11 0.94
C ASP A 60 -5.11 -3.82 1.70
N LEU A 61 -3.87 -3.32 1.57
CA LEU A 61 -3.48 -2.00 2.10
C LEU A 61 -4.28 -0.86 1.47
N LYS A 62 -4.42 -0.86 0.13
CA LYS A 62 -5.22 0.15 -0.58
C LYS A 62 -6.65 0.16 -0.07
N ARG A 63 -7.27 -1.02 0.08
CA ARG A 63 -8.62 -1.17 0.60
C ARG A 63 -8.73 -0.61 2.02
N ARG A 64 -7.84 -1.00 2.93
CA ARG A 64 -7.87 -0.52 4.32
C ARG A 64 -7.59 0.98 4.44
N LEU A 65 -6.69 1.51 3.62
CA LEU A 65 -6.48 2.95 3.51
C LEU A 65 -7.76 3.68 3.10
N THR A 66 -8.50 3.16 2.11
CA THR A 66 -9.79 3.74 1.68
C THR A 66 -10.96 3.49 2.63
N THR A 67 -10.93 2.41 3.42
CA THR A 67 -12.00 2.08 4.39
C THR A 67 -11.78 2.76 5.74
N SER A 68 -10.57 3.23 6.02
CA SER A 68 -10.30 4.01 7.22
C SER A 68 -11.11 5.32 7.21
N PRO A 69 -11.76 5.69 8.32
CA PRO A 69 -12.59 6.90 8.40
C PRO A 69 -11.82 8.19 8.06
N VAL A 70 -10.49 8.17 8.14
CA VAL A 70 -9.61 9.29 7.78
C VAL A 70 -9.67 9.63 6.29
N PHE A 71 -9.95 8.65 5.41
CA PHE A 71 -10.05 8.86 3.96
C PHE A 71 -11.49 9.07 3.46
N LEU A 72 -12.50 8.63 4.22
CA LEU A 72 -13.91 8.91 3.95
C LEU A 72 -14.26 10.41 4.04
N ASN A 73 -13.40 11.22 4.66
CA ASN A 73 -13.51 12.67 4.68
C ASN A 73 -12.97 13.36 3.41
N PHE A 74 -12.39 12.64 2.46
CA PHE A 74 -12.18 13.17 1.12
C PHE A 74 -13.46 12.87 0.33
N PRO A 75 -14.33 13.87 0.10
CA PRO A 75 -15.51 13.66 -0.73
C PRO A 75 -15.06 13.13 -2.08
N ASP A 76 -15.69 12.02 -2.45
CA ASP A 76 -15.54 11.35 -3.72
C ASP A 76 -15.89 12.35 -4.85
N ASP A 77 -14.88 12.98 -5.45
CA ASP A 77 -15.01 13.62 -6.75
C ASP A 77 -15.02 12.52 -7.82
N THR A 78 -16.07 11.72 -7.82
CA THR A 78 -16.49 10.94 -8.98
C THR A 78 -18.02 10.88 -8.96
N SER A 79 -18.61 12.07 -9.17
CA SER A 79 -20.00 12.19 -9.65
C SER A 79 -20.19 11.40 -10.97
N PRO A 80 -21.42 10.90 -11.22
CA PRO A 80 -21.77 9.94 -12.28
C PRO A 80 -21.45 10.38 -13.72
#